data_AF-A0A7S3IJP3-F1
#
_entry.id   AF-A0A7S3IJP3-F1
#
_cell.length_a   1.000
_cell.length_b   1.000
_cell.length_c   1.000
_cell.angle_alpha   90.00
_cell.angle_beta   90.00
_cell.angle_gamma   90.00
#
_symmetry.space_group_name_H-M   'P 1'
#
loop_
_entity.id
_entity.type
_entity.pdbx_description
1 polymer ?
#
loop_
_entity_poly.entity_id
_entity_poly.type
_entity_poly.pdbx_seq_one_letter_code
_entity_poly.pdbx_strand_id
1 'polypeptide(L)'
;MKSNARWLNQEKVVSLNSLSAQIHHRIMNMDKLQGIRSQYFTFYNKMLKGMRKGELSVITGASGSGKTTFLSQLSIDFLTQGVPTLWGSFEIKNEVLGETMVQQFKRQKLDQNKPDLTKTSLEEFSQYPLHFLNFYGSTDWTEVMQ
;
A
#
# COMPACT_ATOMS: atom_id res chain seq x y z
N MET A 1 28.92 -12.39 42.05
CA MET A 1 28.52 -11.70 40.80
C MET A 1 27.04 -11.29 40.86
N LYS A 2 26.69 -10.13 41.43
CA LYS A 2 25.38 -9.45 41.28
C LYS A 2 25.47 -7.96 41.73
N SER A 3 26.52 -7.23 41.32
CA SER A 3 26.74 -5.85 41.79
C SER A 3 26.41 -4.75 40.77
N ASN A 4 26.04 -5.09 39.52
CA ASN A 4 25.85 -4.11 38.44
C ASN A 4 24.43 -4.14 37.81
N ALA A 5 23.42 -4.64 38.50
CA ALA A 5 22.04 -4.50 38.03
C ALA A 5 21.58 -3.05 38.23
N ARG A 6 21.52 -2.26 37.15
CA ARG A 6 20.87 -0.94 37.17
C ARG A 6 19.36 -1.13 37.16
N TRP A 7 18.66 -0.41 38.06
CA TRP A 7 17.20 -0.34 38.05
C TRP A 7 16.73 0.20 36.68
N LEU A 8 15.76 -0.48 36.05
CA LEU A 8 15.11 0.06 34.86
C LEU A 8 14.51 1.41 35.22
N ASN A 9 14.81 2.45 34.45
CA ASN A 9 14.26 3.78 34.68
C ASN A 9 12.72 3.70 34.63
N GLN A 10 12.05 3.92 35.77
CA GLN A 10 10.61 3.74 35.93
C GLN A 10 9.79 4.66 35.02
N GLU A 11 10.38 5.77 34.56
CA GLU A 11 9.75 6.69 33.59
C GLU A 11 9.46 6.05 32.23
N LYS A 12 10.15 4.96 31.87
CA LYS A 12 9.95 4.24 30.60
C LYS A 12 9.19 2.93 30.76
N VAL A 13 8.70 2.62 31.97
CA VAL A 13 8.00 1.38 32.27
C VAL A 13 6.54 1.68 32.60
N VAL A 14 5.63 1.15 31.79
CA VAL A 14 4.19 1.33 31.97
C VAL A 14 3.59 0.05 32.55
N SER A 15 2.70 0.19 33.55
CA SER A 15 1.98 -0.96 34.14
C SER A 15 0.71 -1.30 33.35
N LEU A 16 0.25 -2.54 33.43
CA LEU A 16 -1.02 -2.94 32.82
C LEU A 16 -2.20 -2.12 33.36
N ASN A 17 -2.21 -1.84 34.67
CA ASN A 17 -3.26 -1.05 35.32
C ASN A 17 -3.39 0.34 34.68
N SER A 18 -2.26 0.99 34.36
CA SER A 18 -2.26 2.29 33.66
C SER A 18 -2.73 2.22 32.20
N LEU A 19 -2.72 1.05 31.57
CA LEU A 19 -3.19 0.84 30.19
C LEU A 19 -4.63 0.29 30.12
N SER A 20 -5.22 -0.13 31.24
CA SER A 20 -6.48 -0.88 31.27
C SER A 20 -7.61 -0.20 30.49
N ALA A 21 -7.79 1.11 30.67
CA ALA A 21 -8.80 1.88 29.92
C ALA A 21 -8.53 1.92 28.41
N GLN A 22 -7.27 2.07 27.99
CA GLN A 22 -6.89 2.08 26.57
C GLN A 22 -7.08 0.69 25.93
N ILE A 23 -6.71 -0.36 26.66
CA ILE A 23 -6.88 -1.75 26.23
C ILE A 23 -8.37 -2.05 26.07
N HIS A 24 -9.18 -1.72 27.09
CA HIS A 24 -10.62 -1.89 27.04
C HIS A 24 -11.23 -1.14 25.85
N HIS A 25 -10.85 0.13 25.63
CA HIS A 25 -11.30 0.90 24.49
C HIS A 25 -10.95 0.24 23.15
N ARG A 26 -9.72 -0.29 22.99
CA ARG A 26 -9.30 -0.99 21.76
C ARG A 26 -10.10 -2.26 21.52
N ILE A 27 -10.37 -3.03 22.56
CA ILE A 27 -11.17 -4.27 22.45
C ILE A 27 -12.60 -3.94 22.04
N MET A 28 -13.21 -2.95 22.69
CA MET A 28 -14.61 -2.56 22.42
C MET A 28 -14.82 -1.86 21.08
N ASN A 29 -13.76 -1.30 20.48
CA ASN A 29 -13.81 -0.60 19.20
C ASN A 29 -13.01 -1.30 18.10
N MET A 30 -12.85 -2.63 18.17
CA MET A 30 -12.03 -3.40 17.23
C MET A 30 -12.47 -3.21 15.77
N ASP A 31 -13.78 -3.05 15.53
CA ASP A 31 -14.33 -2.81 14.19
C ASP A 31 -13.92 -1.45 13.60
N LYS A 32 -13.72 -0.45 14.46
CA LYS A 32 -13.22 0.88 14.05
C LYS A 32 -11.69 0.90 13.84
N LEU A 33 -11.00 -0.16 14.25
CA LEU A 33 -9.56 -0.35 14.06
C LEU A 33 -9.25 -1.23 12.84
N GLN A 34 -10.25 -1.60 12.04
CA GLN A 34 -10.03 -2.36 10.82
C GLN A 34 -9.38 -1.50 9.75
N GLY A 35 -8.58 -2.15 8.89
CA GLY A 35 -7.94 -1.47 7.78
C GLY A 35 -8.92 -1.14 6.66
N ILE A 36 -8.46 -0.34 5.70
CA ILE A 36 -9.21 -0.05 4.47
C ILE A 36 -9.43 -1.37 3.74
N ARG A 37 -10.69 -1.73 3.54
CA ARG A 37 -11.05 -3.00 2.91
C ARG A 37 -10.90 -2.89 1.39
N SER A 38 -10.39 -3.93 0.76
CA SER A 38 -10.39 -4.06 -0.69
C SER A 38 -11.82 -4.27 -1.19
N GLN A 39 -12.28 -3.51 -2.19
CA GLN A 39 -13.57 -3.75 -2.85
C GLN A 39 -13.47 -4.84 -3.93
N TYR A 40 -12.26 -5.11 -4.44
CA TYR A 40 -12.04 -6.08 -5.51
C TYR A 40 -11.69 -7.48 -5.01
N PHE A 41 -10.99 -7.59 -3.87
CA PHE A 41 -10.46 -8.84 -3.36
C PHE A 41 -11.07 -9.21 -2.00
N THR A 42 -12.14 -10.00 -2.02
CA THR A 42 -12.78 -10.49 -0.78
C THR A 42 -11.83 -11.34 0.08
N PHE A 43 -10.93 -12.10 -0.53
CA PHE A 43 -9.93 -12.89 0.18
C PHE A 43 -8.98 -12.01 1.00
N TYR A 44 -8.58 -10.85 0.47
CA TYR A 44 -7.70 -9.90 1.14
C TYR A 44 -8.34 -9.44 2.46
N ASN A 45 -9.62 -9.10 2.44
CA ASN A 45 -10.36 -8.70 3.62
C ASN A 45 -10.53 -9.85 4.62
N LYS A 46 -10.79 -11.07 4.14
CA LYS A 46 -10.96 -12.23 5.02
C LYS A 46 -9.68 -12.53 5.81
N MET A 47 -8.54 -12.49 5.13
CA MET A 47 -7.24 -12.88 5.66
C MET A 47 -6.55 -11.76 6.44
N LEU A 48 -6.53 -10.53 5.89
CA LEU A 48 -5.75 -9.41 6.44
C LEU A 48 -6.60 -8.39 7.23
N LYS A 49 -7.93 -8.43 7.06
CA LYS A 49 -8.91 -7.46 7.61
C LYS A 49 -8.70 -6.02 7.12
N GLY A 50 -8.26 -5.87 5.88
CA GLY A 50 -8.01 -4.58 5.26
C GLY A 50 -6.60 -4.05 5.51
N MET A 51 -6.21 -3.01 4.78
CA MET A 51 -4.91 -2.34 4.87
C MET A 51 -4.90 -1.36 6.04
N ARG A 52 -4.06 -1.58 7.06
CA ARG A 52 -3.99 -0.69 8.22
C ARG A 52 -2.94 0.40 8.04
N LYS A 53 -3.19 1.56 8.64
CA LYS A 53 -2.21 2.65 8.70
C LYS A 53 -0.97 2.18 9.48
N GLY A 54 0.20 2.35 8.87
CA GLY A 54 1.49 1.96 9.46
C GLY A 54 1.85 0.47 9.30
N GLU A 55 1.05 -0.32 8.58
CA GLU A 55 1.39 -1.71 8.25
C GLU A 55 2.42 -1.78 7.11
N LEU A 56 3.32 -2.76 7.20
CA LEU A 56 4.18 -3.17 6.09
C LEU A 56 3.72 -4.55 5.60
N SER A 57 3.11 -4.60 4.42
CA SER A 57 2.73 -5.86 3.77
C SER A 57 3.79 -6.24 2.74
N VAL A 58 4.34 -7.46 2.84
CA VAL A 58 5.33 -7.99 1.90
C VAL A 58 4.68 -9.04 1.01
N ILE A 59 4.75 -8.85 -0.30
CA ILE A 59 4.24 -9.80 -1.30
C ILE A 59 5.42 -10.47 -1.99
N THR A 60 5.50 -11.80 -1.88
CA THR A 60 6.59 -12.60 -2.44
C THR A 60 6.05 -13.68 -3.37
N GLY A 61 6.92 -14.21 -4.24
CA GLY A 61 6.56 -15.19 -5.26
C GLY A 61 7.60 -15.21 -6.38
N ALA A 62 7.62 -16.31 -7.15
CA ALA A 62 8.54 -16.49 -8.26
C ALA A 62 8.44 -15.37 -9.32
N SER A 63 9.46 -15.23 -10.17
CA SER A 63 9.35 -14.33 -11.32
C SER A 63 8.19 -14.76 -12.22
N GLY A 64 7.48 -13.79 -12.79
CA GLY A 64 6.28 -14.05 -13.60
C GLY A 64 5.04 -14.51 -12.84
N SER A 65 5.07 -14.64 -11.50
CA SER A 65 3.91 -15.11 -10.72
C SER A 65 2.75 -14.09 -10.57
N GLY A 66 2.83 -12.94 -11.25
CA GLY A 66 1.80 -11.90 -11.22
C GLY A 66 1.83 -10.94 -10.02
N LYS A 67 2.94 -10.83 -9.28
CA LYS A 67 3.06 -9.93 -8.11
C LYS A 67 2.74 -8.48 -8.45
N THR A 68 3.40 -7.93 -9.46
CA THR A 68 3.18 -6.55 -9.90
C THR A 68 1.75 -6.36 -10.40
N THR A 69 1.22 -7.33 -11.15
CA THR A 69 -0.17 -7.31 -11.63
C THR A 69 -1.17 -7.25 -10.48
N PHE A 70 -0.95 -8.05 -9.43
CA PHE A 70 -1.79 -8.06 -8.23
C PHE A 70 -1.67 -6.74 -7.46
N LEU A 71 -0.45 -6.27 -7.18
CA LEU A 71 -0.22 -5.00 -6.49
C LEU A 71 -0.84 -3.83 -7.25
N SER A 72 -0.67 -3.78 -8.57
CA SER A 72 -1.26 -2.78 -9.45
C SER A 72 -2.78 -2.75 -9.33
N GLN A 73 -3.42 -3.93 -9.38
CA GLN A 73 -4.87 -4.02 -9.25
C GLN A 73 -5.37 -3.63 -7.85
N LEU A 74 -4.63 -4.00 -6.80
CA LEU A 74 -4.92 -3.63 -5.41
C LEU A 74 -4.73 -2.12 -5.18
N SER A 75 -3.72 -1.51 -5.79
CA SER A 75 -3.53 -0.06 -5.79
C SER A 75 -4.70 0.66 -6.44
N ILE A 76 -5.19 0.19 -7.59
CA ILE A 76 -6.36 0.78 -8.26
C ILE A 76 -7.59 0.72 -7.36
N ASP A 77 -7.82 -0.40 -6.68
CA ASP A 77 -8.93 -0.53 -5.72
C ASP A 77 -8.88 0.56 -4.65
N PHE A 78 -7.73 0.74 -3.99
CA PHE A 78 -7.57 1.76 -2.97
C PHE A 78 -7.60 3.19 -3.54
N LEU A 79 -7.05 3.42 -4.73
CA LEU A 79 -7.16 4.70 -5.44
C LEU A 79 -8.62 5.08 -5.67
N THR A 80 -9.44 4.14 -6.13
CA THR A 80 -10.88 4.38 -6.36
C THR A 80 -11.67 4.63 -5.08
N GLN A 81 -11.11 4.24 -3.93
CA GLN A 81 -11.63 4.53 -2.59
C GLN A 81 -11.10 5.87 -2.02
N GLY A 82 -10.29 6.60 -2.79
CA GLY A 82 -9.72 7.89 -2.39
C GLY A 82 -8.44 7.79 -1.57
N VAL A 83 -7.73 6.66 -1.61
CA VAL A 83 -6.43 6.50 -0.94
C VAL A 83 -5.31 6.95 -1.88
N PRO A 84 -4.56 8.03 -1.54
CA PRO A 84 -3.39 8.43 -2.31
C PRO A 84 -2.36 7.31 -2.39
N THR A 85 -1.85 7.04 -3.59
CA THR A 85 -0.93 5.94 -3.84
C THR A 85 0.33 6.43 -4.54
N LEU A 86 1.48 6.05 -4.00
CA LEU A 86 2.79 6.29 -4.58
C LEU A 86 3.42 4.95 -4.99
N TRP A 87 3.83 4.84 -6.25
CA TRP A 87 4.55 3.67 -6.77
C TRP A 87 6.05 3.94 -6.88
N GLY A 88 6.85 3.11 -6.21
CA GLY A 88 8.29 3.01 -6.42
C GLY A 88 8.62 1.79 -7.27
N SER A 89 8.63 1.95 -8.59
CA SER A 89 8.89 0.84 -9.51
C SER A 89 10.34 0.84 -9.96
N PHE A 90 11.14 -0.09 -9.42
CA PHE A 90 12.58 -0.19 -9.72
C PHE A 90 12.93 -1.22 -10.80
N GLU A 91 12.00 -2.13 -11.12
CA GLU A 91 12.19 -3.16 -12.14
C GLU A 91 11.46 -2.82 -13.44
N ILE A 92 10.27 -2.22 -13.34
CA ILE A 92 9.38 -1.93 -14.46
C ILE A 92 9.33 -0.42 -14.71
N LYS A 93 9.47 0.01 -15.96
CA LYS A 93 9.32 1.41 -16.37
C LYS A 93 7.96 1.97 -15.99
N ASN A 94 7.92 3.21 -15.52
CA ASN A 94 6.67 3.87 -15.10
C ASN A 94 5.64 3.94 -16.23
N GLU A 95 6.07 4.10 -17.49
CA GLU A 95 5.18 4.12 -18.66
C GLU A 95 4.49 2.76 -18.86
N VAL A 96 5.24 1.66 -18.72
CA VAL A 96 4.73 0.28 -18.87
C VAL A 96 3.78 -0.08 -17.72
N LEU A 97 4.13 0.33 -16.50
CA LEU A 97 3.28 0.15 -15.33
C LEU A 97 1.99 0.98 -15.46
N GLY A 98 2.10 2.24 -15.86
CA GLY A 98 0.96 3.13 -16.08
C GLY A 98 0.01 2.61 -17.16
N GLU A 99 0.55 2.10 -18.28
CA GLU A 99 -0.22 1.43 -19.33
C GLU A 99 -1.00 0.23 -18.78
N THR A 100 -0.34 -0.60 -17.96
CA THR A 100 -0.99 -1.75 -17.32
C THR A 100 -2.11 -1.28 -16.38
N MET A 101 -1.85 -0.26 -15.57
CA MET A 101 -2.81 0.27 -14.60
C MET A 101 -4.06 0.86 -15.26
N VAL A 102 -3.91 1.66 -16.32
CA VAL A 102 -5.08 2.25 -17.00
C VAL A 102 -5.95 1.18 -17.67
N GLN A 103 -5.34 0.13 -18.24
CA GLN A 103 -6.09 -1.00 -18.81
C GLN A 103 -6.80 -1.82 -17.73
N GLN A 104 -6.15 -2.05 -16.58
CA GLN A 104 -6.76 -2.69 -15.41
C GLN A 104 -7.93 -1.88 -14.85
N PHE A 105 -7.77 -0.55 -14.76
CA PHE A 105 -8.82 0.37 -14.32
C PHE A 105 -10.04 0.29 -15.24
N LYS A 106 -9.83 0.26 -16.55
CA LYS A 106 -10.90 0.13 -17.55
C LYS A 106 -11.43 -1.28 -17.78
N ARG A 107 -10.74 -2.29 -17.23
CA ARG A 107 -11.07 -3.72 -17.39
C ARG A 107 -11.19 -4.15 -18.87
N GLN A 108 -10.46 -3.49 -19.74
CA GLN A 108 -10.45 -3.77 -21.17
C GLN A 108 -9.11 -3.42 -21.78
N LYS A 109 -8.78 -4.10 -22.88
CA LYS A 109 -7.60 -3.77 -23.67
C LYS A 109 -7.80 -2.43 -24.37
N LEU A 110 -6.85 -1.53 -24.16
CA LEU A 110 -6.70 -0.28 -24.89
C LEU A 110 -5.65 -0.52 -25.97
N ASP A 111 -5.99 -0.22 -27.22
CA ASP A 111 -5.10 -0.45 -28.35
C ASP A 111 -5.33 0.60 -29.43
N GLN A 112 -4.47 0.55 -30.45
CA GLN A 112 -4.47 1.49 -31.57
C GLN A 112 -5.80 1.58 -32.34
N ASN A 113 -6.69 0.60 -32.22
CA ASN A 113 -8.00 0.64 -32.87
C ASN A 113 -9.03 1.46 -32.07
N LYS A 114 -8.67 1.92 -30.87
CA LYS A 114 -9.56 2.68 -29.96
C LYS A 114 -8.84 3.93 -29.41
N PRO A 115 -8.37 4.85 -30.27
CA PRO A 115 -7.58 6.01 -29.85
C PRO A 115 -8.36 6.94 -28.92
N ASP A 116 -9.62 7.23 -29.24
CA ASP A 116 -10.47 8.11 -28.42
C ASP A 116 -10.72 7.52 -27.03
N LEU A 117 -11.02 6.22 -26.97
CA LEU A 117 -11.21 5.51 -25.71
C LEU A 117 -9.94 5.51 -24.87
N THR A 118 -8.77 5.36 -25.50
CA THR A 118 -7.47 5.39 -24.81
C THR A 118 -7.23 6.76 -24.19
N LYS A 119 -7.46 7.83 -24.97
CA LYS A 119 -7.32 9.21 -24.50
C LYS A 119 -8.26 9.52 -23.33
N THR A 120 -9.56 9.26 -23.47
CA THR A 120 -10.54 9.49 -22.40
C THR A 120 -10.24 8.65 -21.16
N SER A 121 -9.73 7.43 -21.32
CA SER A 121 -9.36 6.56 -20.20
C SER A 121 -8.18 7.11 -19.40
N LEU A 122 -7.19 7.68 -20.08
CA LEU A 122 -6.06 8.35 -19.43
C LEU A 122 -6.50 9.62 -18.70
N GLU A 123 -7.35 10.44 -19.34
CA GLU A 123 -7.88 11.67 -18.73
C GLU A 123 -8.66 11.36 -17.43
N GLU A 124 -9.50 10.33 -17.45
CA GLU A 124 -10.24 9.89 -16.27
C GLU A 124 -9.32 9.31 -15.20
N PHE A 125 -8.37 8.47 -15.58
CA PHE A 125 -7.45 7.85 -14.63
C PHE A 125 -6.51 8.90 -13.98
N SER A 126 -6.20 9.99 -14.70
CA SER A 126 -5.37 11.09 -14.19
C SER A 126 -6.04 11.89 -13.05
N GLN A 127 -7.35 11.74 -12.85
CA GLN A 127 -8.06 12.40 -11.75
C GLN A 127 -7.79 11.75 -10.38
N TYR A 128 -7.23 10.54 -10.34
CA TYR A 128 -6.90 9.86 -9.09
C TYR A 128 -5.53 10.29 -8.55
N PRO A 129 -5.33 10.31 -7.22
CA PRO A 129 -4.06 10.69 -6.58
C PRO A 129 -2.99 9.58 -6.69
N LEU A 130 -2.63 9.23 -7.92
CA LEU A 130 -1.59 8.25 -8.25
C LEU A 130 -0.31 8.98 -8.66
N HIS A 131 0.78 8.65 -7.98
CA HIS A 131 2.11 9.19 -8.25
C HIS A 131 3.11 8.07 -8.48
N PHE A 132 4.16 8.36 -9.24
CA PHE A 132 5.28 7.45 -9.46
C PHE A 132 6.56 8.13 -9.00
N LEU A 133 7.42 7.39 -8.31
CA LEU A 133 8.79 7.82 -8.07
C LEU A 133 9.55 7.80 -9.39
N ASN A 134 10.34 8.85 -9.62
CA ASN A 134 11.20 8.95 -10.80
C ASN A 134 12.57 8.31 -10.54
N PHE A 135 12.57 7.06 -10.07
CA PHE A 135 13.79 6.27 -9.88
C PHE A 135 13.80 5.15 -10.91
N TYR A 136 14.63 5.29 -11.94
CA TYR A 136 14.85 4.23 -12.91
C TYR A 136 16.33 3.84 -12.92
N GLY A 137 16.63 2.59 -12.55
CA GLY A 137 18.00 2.09 -12.45
C GLY A 137 18.66 2.35 -11.09
N SER A 138 20.00 2.39 -11.06
CA SER A 138 20.77 2.70 -9.86
C SER A 138 20.72 4.21 -9.60
N THR A 139 19.70 4.67 -8.89
CA THR A 139 19.73 6.01 -8.29
C THR A 139 20.79 6.01 -7.19
N ASP A 140 21.67 7.02 -7.21
CA ASP A 140 22.66 7.20 -6.15
C ASP A 140 21.93 7.38 -4.80
N TRP A 141 22.35 6.66 -3.76
CA TRP A 141 21.74 6.73 -2.42
C TRP A 141 21.71 8.16 -1.86
N THR A 142 22.59 9.03 -2.34
CA THR A 142 22.64 10.45 -1.97
C THR A 142 21.40 11.24 -2.42
N GLU A 143 20.72 10.83 -3.50
CA GLU A 143 19.49 11.48 -3.97
C GLU A 143 18.24 11.04 -3.18
N VAL A 144 18.32 9.93 -2.43
CA VAL A 144 17.19 9.36 -1.67
C VAL A 144 17.11 9.88 -0.23
N MET A 145 18.22 10.42 0.31
CA MET A 145 18.36 10.81 1.73
C MET A 145 18.28 12.32 2.00
N GLN A 146 17.96 13.15 1.01
CA GLN A 146 17.67 14.59 1.20
C GLN A 146 16.18 14.81 1.46
#